data_AF-A0AAU2JIW4-F1
#
_entry.id   AF-A0AAU2JIW4-F1
#
_cell.length_a   1.000
_cell.length_b   1.000
_cell.length_c   1.000
_cell.angle_alpha   90.00
_cell.angle_beta   90.00
_cell.angle_gamma   90.00
#
_symmetry.space_group_name_H-M   'P 1'
#
loop_
_entity.id
_entity.type
_entity.pdbx_description
1 polymer ?
#
loop_
_entity_poly.entity_id
_entity_poly.type
_entity_poly.pdbx_seq_one_letter_code
_entity_poly.pdbx_strand_id
1 'polypeptide(L)'
;MSRSHHFHVDHGDHSITVNVGAGRTGEIELLVDGKVVAYRKGHDAGTTVLVGALPEEPARPFRIMVRQPHLVPSGPRCAWEMDGVEHVMSERSLP
;
A
#
# COMPACT_ATOMS: atom_id res chain seq x y z
N MET A 1 -14.69 15.89 -3.06
CA MET A 1 -13.41 15.66 -3.77
C MET A 1 -12.75 14.49 -3.10
N SER A 2 -12.82 13.30 -3.69
CA SER A 2 -12.04 12.16 -3.20
C SER A 2 -10.61 12.37 -3.65
N ARG A 3 -9.67 12.33 -2.71
CA ARG A 3 -8.23 12.46 -2.97
C ARG A 3 -7.64 11.06 -3.13
N SER A 4 -6.73 10.88 -4.07
CA SER A 4 -5.90 9.66 -4.13
C SER A 4 -4.78 9.77 -3.11
N HIS A 5 -4.45 8.66 -2.47
CA HIS A 5 -3.39 8.59 -1.46
C HIS A 5 -2.24 7.75 -2.00
N HIS A 6 -1.02 8.20 -1.73
CA HIS A 6 0.19 7.51 -2.16
C HIS A 6 1.05 7.25 -0.94
N PHE A 7 1.35 5.99 -0.67
CA PHE A 7 2.23 5.60 0.41
C PHE A 7 3.52 5.05 -0.16
N HIS A 8 4.62 5.32 0.52
CA HIS A 8 5.91 4.91 0.02
C HIS A 8 6.86 4.59 1.17
N VAL A 9 7.68 3.56 0.95
CA VAL A 9 8.80 3.18 1.81
C VAL A 9 9.94 2.68 0.93
N ASP A 10 11.16 3.07 1.30
CA ASP A 10 12.38 2.52 0.74
C ASP A 10 12.87 1.41 1.68
N HIS A 11 13.12 0.21 1.15
CA HIS A 11 13.68 -0.92 1.90
C HIS A 11 14.87 -1.51 1.14
N GLY A 12 16.07 -1.35 1.68
CA GLY A 12 17.29 -1.73 0.98
C GLY A 12 17.42 -0.94 -0.33
N ASP A 13 17.62 -1.66 -1.44
CA ASP A 13 17.70 -1.09 -2.79
C ASP A 13 16.33 -1.06 -3.51
N HIS A 14 15.25 -1.41 -2.81
CA HIS A 14 13.91 -1.50 -3.38
C HIS A 14 12.99 -0.37 -2.91
N SER A 15 12.25 0.17 -3.87
CA SER A 15 11.21 1.15 -3.65
C SER A 15 9.85 0.49 -3.65
N ILE A 16 9.08 0.65 -2.57
CA ILE A 16 7.73 0.10 -2.47
C ILE A 16 6.73 1.23 -2.39
N THR A 17 5.77 1.21 -3.30
CA THR A 17 4.74 2.24 -3.42
C THR A 17 3.37 1.60 -3.41
N VAL A 18 2.45 2.21 -2.67
CA VAL A 18 1.03 1.82 -2.62
C VAL A 18 0.19 3.02 -3.06
N ASN A 19 -0.53 2.86 -4.17
CA ASN A 19 -1.49 3.85 -4.63
C ASN A 19 -2.88 3.44 -4.16
N VAL A 20 -3.62 4.36 -3.55
CA VAL A 20 -5.01 4.20 -3.17
C VAL A 20 -5.82 5.22 -3.95
N GLY A 21 -6.59 4.74 -4.93
CA GLY A 21 -7.41 5.54 -5.82
C GLY A 21 -8.54 6.26 -5.10
N ALA A 22 -8.88 7.43 -5.62
CA ALA A 22 -9.97 8.25 -5.12
C ALA A 22 -11.36 7.61 -5.36
N GLY A 23 -12.25 7.68 -4.35
CA GLY A 23 -13.70 7.53 -4.54
C GLY A 23 -14.23 6.10 -4.39
N ARG A 24 -15.43 5.83 -4.93
CA ARG A 24 -16.18 4.58 -4.71
C ARG A 24 -15.57 3.34 -5.39
N THR A 25 -14.68 3.52 -6.37
CA THR A 25 -13.99 2.41 -7.04
C THR A 25 -12.80 1.89 -6.22
N GLY A 26 -12.16 2.76 -5.42
CA GLY A 26 -11.23 2.40 -4.36
C GLY A 26 -10.08 1.49 -4.77
N GLU A 27 -9.54 1.66 -5.98
CA GLU A 27 -8.50 0.78 -6.51
C GLU A 27 -7.21 0.91 -5.69
N ILE A 28 -6.58 -0.22 -5.36
CA ILE A 28 -5.31 -0.25 -4.64
C ILE A 28 -4.28 -0.97 -5.49
N GLU A 29 -3.19 -0.27 -5.80
CA GLU A 29 -2.04 -0.80 -6.53
C GLU A 29 -0.85 -0.90 -5.58
N LEU A 30 -0.13 -2.02 -5.67
CA LEU A 30 1.16 -2.21 -5.03
C LEU A 30 2.22 -2.31 -6.10
N LEU A 31 3.23 -1.45 -6.00
CA LEU A 31 4.38 -1.41 -6.89
C LEU A 31 5.67 -1.70 -6.12
N VAL A 32 6.57 -2.44 -6.78
CA VAL A 32 7.96 -2.61 -6.38
C VAL A 32 8.83 -2.11 -7.54
N ASP A 33 9.73 -1.18 -7.26
CA ASP A 33 10.61 -0.54 -8.25
C ASP A 33 9.85 0.05 -9.45
N GLY A 34 8.67 0.60 -9.18
CA GLY A 34 7.79 1.19 -10.19
C GLY A 34 6.98 0.18 -11.02
N LYS A 35 7.12 -1.12 -10.77
CA LYS A 35 6.33 -2.18 -11.42
C LYS A 35 5.19 -2.63 -10.53
N VAL A 36 3.96 -2.65 -11.07
CA VAL A 36 2.80 -3.22 -10.36
C VAL A 36 3.01 -4.72 -10.12
N VAL A 37 3.00 -5.13 -8.86
CA VAL A 37 3.12 -6.54 -8.43
C VAL A 37 1.84 -7.08 -7.83
N ALA A 38 0.97 -6.22 -7.29
CA ALA A 38 -0.36 -6.62 -6.85
C ALA A 38 -1.38 -5.50 -7.08
N TYR A 39 -2.63 -5.92 -7.25
CA TYR A 39 -3.75 -5.03 -7.51
C TYR A 39 -5.02 -5.55 -6.85
N ARG A 40 -5.83 -4.62 -6.34
CA ARG A 40 -7.17 -4.90 -5.79
C ARG A 40 -8.15 -3.82 -6.21
N LYS A 41 -9.32 -4.25 -6.66
CA LYS A 41 -10.51 -3.39 -6.85
C LYS A 41 -11.46 -3.61 -5.69
N GLY A 42 -12.13 -2.55 -5.26
CA GLY A 42 -13.19 -2.63 -4.28
C GLY A 42 -12.86 -1.91 -2.98
N HIS A 43 -13.92 -1.39 -2.36
CA HIS A 43 -13.86 -0.67 -1.10
C HIS A 43 -14.36 -1.61 0.00
N ASP A 44 -13.57 -2.63 0.32
CA ASP A 44 -13.91 -3.51 1.44
C ASP A 44 -13.86 -2.69 2.73
N ALA A 45 -14.92 -2.80 3.54
CA ALA A 45 -14.94 -2.15 4.84
C ALA A 45 -13.94 -2.88 5.75
N GLY A 46 -12.68 -2.43 5.78
CA GLY A 46 -11.71 -2.87 6.79
C GLY A 46 -10.27 -2.57 6.40
N THR A 47 -9.44 -3.59 6.62
CA THR A 47 -8.05 -3.64 6.20
C THR A 47 -7.93 -4.49 4.95
N THR A 48 -7.51 -3.89 3.84
CA THR A 48 -7.13 -4.62 2.64
C THR A 48 -5.69 -5.09 2.77
N VAL A 49 -5.46 -6.39 2.56
CA VAL A 49 -4.12 -6.97 2.55
C VAL A 49 -3.68 -7.28 1.13
N LEU A 50 -2.53 -6.75 0.72
CA LEU A 50 -1.83 -7.13 -0.51
C LEU A 50 -0.56 -7.89 -0.14
N VAL A 51 -0.18 -8.86 -0.98
CA VAL A 51 1.08 -9.60 -0.83
C VAL A 51 1.95 -9.27 -2.03
N GLY A 52 3.22 -8.95 -1.77
CA GLY A 52 4.24 -8.76 -2.78
C GLY A 52 5.50 -9.55 -2.41
N ALA A 53 6.48 -9.51 -3.30
CA ALA A 53 7.82 -10.04 -3.04
C ALA A 53 8.86 -9.08 -3.61
N LEU A 54 9.94 -8.86 -2.86
CA LEU A 54 11.11 -8.16 -3.36
C LEU A 54 11.86 -9.06 -4.36
N PRO A 55 12.37 -8.52 -5.48
CA PRO A 55 13.04 -9.28 -6.53
C PRO A 55 14.50 -9.62 -6.16
N GLU A 56 14.72 -10.07 -4.93
CA GLU A 56 15.98 -10.59 -4.41
C GLU A 56 16.09 -12.11 -4.66
N GLU A 57 17.28 -12.70 -4.45
CA GLU A 57 17.48 -14.16 -4.50
C GLU A 57 17.97 -14.66 -3.12
N PRO A 58 17.16 -15.44 -2.39
CA PRO A 58 15.78 -15.84 -2.70
C PRO A 58 14.78 -14.68 -2.61
N ALA A 59 13.67 -14.77 -3.35
CA ALA A 59 12.63 -13.75 -3.31
C ALA A 59 12.08 -13.58 -1.90
N ARG A 60 11.99 -12.33 -1.43
CA ARG A 60 11.58 -12.01 -0.06
C ARG A 60 10.12 -11.54 -0.01
N PRO A 61 9.19 -12.35 0.52
CA PRO A 61 7.78 -11.97 0.57
C PRO A 61 7.52 -10.91 1.63
N PHE A 62 6.52 -10.07 1.38
CA PHE A 62 6.05 -9.05 2.31
C PHE A 62 4.54 -8.84 2.18
N ARG A 63 3.96 -8.16 3.16
CA ARG A 63 2.54 -7.81 3.20
C ARG A 63 2.36 -6.30 3.29
N ILE A 64 1.32 -5.80 2.64
CA ILE A 64 0.83 -4.43 2.77
C ILE A 64 -0.55 -4.49 3.39
N MET A 65 -0.78 -3.65 4.38
CA MET A 65 -2.07 -3.49 5.04
C MET A 65 -2.56 -2.07 4.84
N VAL A 66 -3.60 -1.90 4.03
CA VAL A 66 -4.26 -0.62 3.79
C VAL A 66 -5.54 -0.58 4.62
N ARG A 67 -5.55 0.24 5.66
CA ARG A 67 -6.73 0.44 6.50
C ARG A 67 -7.50 1.67 6.02
N GLN A 68 -8.71 1.43 5.52
CA GLN A 68 -9.63 2.52 5.16
C GLN A 68 -10.49 2.89 6.38
N PRO A 69 -10.66 4.17 6.71
CA PRO A 69 -11.50 4.57 7.83
C PRO A 69 -12.99 4.45 7.49
N HIS A 70 -13.79 3.97 8.46
CA HIS A 70 -15.23 3.71 8.26
C HIS A 70 -16.16 4.78 8.83
N LEU A 71 -15.72 5.52 9.84
CA LEU A 71 -16.61 6.36 10.67
C LEU A 71 -16.13 7.81 10.83
N VAL A 72 -14.82 8.04 10.72
CA VAL A 72 -14.21 9.36 10.89
C VAL A 72 -13.55 9.75 9.56
N PRO A 73 -13.68 11.00 9.09
CA PRO A 73 -12.98 11.47 7.91
C PRO A 73 -11.48 11.65 8.19
N SER A 74 -10.77 10.55 8.38
CA SER A 74 -9.31 10.50 8.28
C SER A 74 -8.92 9.97 6.90
N GLY A 75 -7.67 10.18 6.49
CA GLY A 75 -7.11 9.46 5.35
C GLY A 75 -6.94 7.96 5.64
N PRO A 76 -6.75 7.12 4.61
CA PRO A 76 -6.29 5.75 4.78
C PRO A 76 -4.95 5.71 5.51
N ARG A 77 -4.67 4.60 6.18
CA ARG A 77 -3.35 4.29 6.73
C ARG A 77 -2.77 3.10 6.01
N CYS A 78 -1.47 3.12 5.76
CA CYS A 78 -0.76 2.02 5.13
C CYS A 78 0.36 1.54 6.03
N ALA A 79 0.45 0.23 6.20
CA ALA A 79 1.53 -0.43 6.90
C ALA A 79 2.13 -1.52 6.01
N TRP A 80 3.42 -1.73 6.17
CA TRP A 80 4.23 -2.75 5.54
C TRP A 80 4.63 -3.76 6.61
N GLU A 81 4.54 -5.05 6.32
CA GLU A 81 5.04 -6.11 7.20
C GLU A 81 6.01 -7.01 6.42
N MET A 82 7.16 -7.28 7.02
CA MET A 82 8.14 -8.24 6.53
C MET A 82 8.84 -8.90 7.70
N ASP A 83 9.09 -10.21 7.59
CA ASP A 83 9.72 -11.01 8.65
C ASP A 83 9.00 -10.89 10.01
N GLY A 84 7.68 -10.69 9.98
CA GLY A 84 6.82 -10.51 11.17
C GLY A 84 6.92 -9.13 11.83
N VAL A 85 7.65 -8.18 11.24
CA VAL A 85 7.80 -6.82 11.75
C VAL A 85 6.97 -5.85 10.92
N GLU A 86 6.06 -5.14 11.58
CA GLU A 86 5.21 -4.11 10.97
C GLU A 86 5.84 -2.71 11.07
N HIS A 87 5.80 -1.97 9.96
CA HIS A 87 6.23 -0.59 9.84
C HIS A 87 5.16 0.27 9.18
N VAL A 88 4.89 1.45 9.72
CA VAL A 88 3.97 2.41 9.10
C VAL A 88 4.64 3.03 7.86
N MET A 89 3.92 3.04 6.74
CA MET A 89 4.37 3.72 5.53
C MET A 89 3.97 5.20 5.56
N SER A 90 4.87 6.07 5.12
CA SER A 90 4.62 7.49 5.03
C SER A 90 3.77 7.82 3.81
N GLU A 91 2.75 8.66 3.99
CA GLU A 91 1.98 9.22 2.87
C GLU A 91 2.81 10.31 2.17
N ARG A 92 2.97 10.19 0.86
CA ARG A 92 3.55 11.23 0.01
C ARG A 92 2.41 11.97 -0.68
N SER A 93 2.38 13.29 -0.46
CA SER A 93 1.57 14.18 -1.28
C SER A 93 2.32 14.37 -2.61
N LEU A 94 1.79 13.82 -3.70
CA LEU A 94 2.24 14.25 -5.02
C LEU A 94 1.82 15.72 -5.20
N PRO A 95 2.76 16.62 -5.58
CA PRO A 95 2.46 18.03 -5.82
C PRO A 95 1.55 18.26 -7.03
#